data_AF-A0A8B2S8A4-F1
#
_entry.id   AF-A0A8B2S8A4-F1
#
_cell.length_a   1.000
_cell.length_b   1.000
_cell.length_c   1.000
_cell.angle_alpha   90.00
_cell.angle_beta   90.00
_cell.angle_gamma   90.00
#
_symmetry.space_group_name_H-M   'P 1'
#
loop_
_entity.id
_entity.type
_entity.pdbx_description
1 polymer ?
#
loop_
_entity_poly.entity_id
_entity_poly.type
_entity_poly.pdbx_seq_one_letter_code
_entity_poly.pdbx_strand_id
1 'polypeptide(L)'
;MALPRKLKHLNLFNDGNNWQGIVESLTLPKFTRKFEKYRGGGMPGAVDVDMGLDDGALDTEFSIGGTELLLFKQMGKATVDGIQLRFTGSIQRDDTGEVQAVELVVRGRHKEVDSGEWKTGESSTTKVSSTNSYAKLTINGEVLYEVDLVNMVEIVDGVDLMEEHRNALGL
;
A
#
# COMPACT_ATOMS: atom_id res chain seq x y z
N MET A 1 25.94 -18.85 -4.94
CA MET A 1 25.82 -17.38 -5.07
C MET A 1 24.39 -17.01 -4.70
N ALA A 2 24.15 -15.82 -4.14
CA ALA A 2 22.81 -15.34 -3.83
C ALA A 2 22.49 -14.15 -4.75
N LEU A 3 21.71 -14.39 -5.80
CA LEU A 3 21.16 -13.33 -6.64
C LEU A 3 19.93 -12.70 -5.98
N PRO A 4 19.66 -11.39 -6.22
CA PRO A 4 18.50 -10.74 -5.63
C PRO A 4 17.19 -11.26 -6.22
N ARG A 5 16.13 -11.26 -5.42
CA ARG A 5 14.76 -11.45 -5.92
C ARG A 5 14.31 -10.20 -6.66
N LYS A 6 13.85 -10.35 -7.91
CA LYS A 6 13.39 -9.24 -8.76
C LYS A 6 11.97 -9.51 -9.25
N LEU A 7 11.15 -8.46 -9.30
CA LEU A 7 9.81 -8.50 -9.89
C LEU A 7 9.90 -8.90 -11.36
N LYS A 8 9.10 -9.88 -11.79
CA LYS A 8 8.99 -10.35 -13.17
C LYS A 8 7.65 -9.98 -13.79
N HIS A 9 6.56 -10.16 -13.04
CA HIS A 9 5.22 -9.82 -13.47
C HIS A 9 4.44 -9.14 -12.35
N LEU A 10 3.52 -8.26 -12.73
CA LEU A 10 2.59 -7.59 -11.83
C LEU A 10 1.17 -7.70 -12.37
N ASN A 11 0.19 -7.58 -11.48
CA ASN A 11 -1.22 -7.45 -11.82
C ASN A 11 -1.98 -6.69 -10.72
N LEU A 12 -3.13 -6.12 -11.08
CA LEU A 12 -4.01 -5.37 -10.22
C LEU A 12 -5.44 -5.89 -10.34
N PHE A 13 -6.12 -6.00 -9.21
CA PHE A 13 -7.55 -6.22 -9.16
C PHE A 13 -8.23 -5.03 -8.47
N ASN A 14 -9.20 -4.44 -9.15
CA ASN A 14 -9.99 -3.33 -8.62
C ASN A 14 -11.45 -3.76 -8.41
N ASP A 15 -11.87 -3.84 -7.14
CA ASP A 15 -13.18 -4.39 -6.73
C ASP A 15 -13.46 -5.76 -7.37
N GLY A 16 -12.42 -6.60 -7.48
CA GLY A 16 -12.48 -7.93 -8.09
C GLY A 16 -12.32 -7.96 -9.62
N ASN A 17 -12.33 -6.83 -10.31
CA ASN A 17 -12.05 -6.77 -11.74
C ASN A 17 -10.56 -6.96 -12.00
N ASN A 18 -10.21 -7.94 -12.82
CA ASN A 18 -8.82 -8.23 -13.21
C ASN A 18 -8.34 -7.25 -14.29
N TRP A 19 -7.29 -6.50 -14.02
CA TRP A 19 -6.74 -5.48 -14.92
C TRP A 19 -5.46 -5.93 -15.64
N GLN A 20 -5.33 -7.24 -15.83
CA GLN A 20 -4.25 -7.83 -16.61
C GLN A 20 -4.21 -7.22 -18.03
N GLY A 21 -3.04 -6.73 -18.43
CA GLY A 21 -2.84 -6.08 -19.74
C GLY A 21 -3.22 -4.60 -19.78
N ILE A 22 -3.73 -4.04 -18.68
CA ILE A 22 -4.12 -2.63 -18.55
C ILE A 22 -3.20 -1.91 -17.56
N VAL A 23 -2.88 -2.56 -16.43
CA VAL A 23 -1.97 -1.99 -15.42
C VAL A 23 -0.52 -1.98 -15.92
N GLU A 24 0.14 -0.83 -15.75
CA GLU A 24 1.53 -0.61 -16.20
C GLU A 24 2.52 -0.58 -15.05
N SER A 25 2.15 0.07 -13.94
CA SER A 25 3.03 0.21 -12.77
C SER A 25 2.24 0.33 -11.47
N LEU A 26 2.89 -0.10 -10.38
CA LEU A 26 2.34 -0.12 -9.03
C LEU A 26 3.39 0.40 -8.05
N THR A 27 2.97 1.26 -7.14
CA THR A 27 3.77 1.76 -6.02
C THR A 27 3.14 1.26 -4.73
N LEU A 28 3.86 0.37 -4.05
CA LEU A 28 3.50 -0.12 -2.72
C LEU A 28 3.56 1.03 -1.70
N PRO A 29 2.80 0.94 -0.59
CA PRO A 29 2.79 1.98 0.42
C PRO A 29 4.15 2.11 1.08
N LYS A 30 4.49 3.35 1.44
CA LYS A 30 5.71 3.66 2.18
C LYS A 30 5.36 3.61 3.66
N PHE A 31 5.71 2.50 4.31
CA PHE A 31 5.52 2.37 5.76
C PHE A 31 6.46 3.32 6.51
N THR A 32 5.97 4.53 6.78
CA THR A 32 6.70 5.58 7.48
C THR A 32 6.07 5.84 8.85
N ARG A 33 6.93 6.06 9.85
CA ARG A 33 6.55 6.41 11.22
C ARG A 33 6.68 7.92 11.42
N LYS A 34 5.79 8.48 12.23
CA LYS A 34 5.84 9.87 12.66
C LYS A 34 6.66 9.95 13.94
N PHE A 35 7.71 10.78 13.93
CA PHE A 35 8.56 10.97 15.11
C PHE A 35 8.49 12.41 15.64
N GLU A 36 8.48 12.55 16.96
CA GLU A 36 8.65 13.82 17.64
C GLU A 36 10.03 13.89 18.32
N LYS A 37 10.78 14.97 18.08
CA LYS A 37 12.06 15.19 18.76
C LYS A 37 11.83 15.63 20.19
N TYR A 38 12.12 14.74 21.14
CA TYR A 38 12.01 15.03 22.56
C TYR A 38 13.38 15.17 23.22
N ARG A 39 13.55 16.21 24.04
CA ARG A 39 14.75 16.41 24.86
C ARG A 39 14.36 16.85 26.28
N GLY A 40 14.40 15.90 27.21
CA GLY A 40 14.14 16.11 28.62
C GLY A 40 15.34 16.60 29.42
N GLY A 41 15.11 16.90 30.71
CA GLY A 41 16.16 17.28 31.66
C GLY A 41 17.21 16.16 31.82
N GLY A 42 18.49 16.52 31.80
CA GLY A 42 19.60 15.57 31.89
C GLY A 42 19.99 14.90 30.57
N MET A 43 19.30 15.19 29.45
CA MET A 43 19.65 14.62 28.15
C MET A 43 20.67 15.48 27.38
N PRO A 44 21.79 14.91 26.89
CA PRO A 44 22.78 15.62 26.09
C PRO A 44 22.33 15.91 24.65
N GLY A 45 21.23 15.30 24.18
CA GLY A 45 20.65 15.49 22.85
C GLY A 45 19.16 15.10 22.81
N ALA A 46 18.50 15.34 21.67
CA ALA A 46 17.11 14.93 21.45
C ALA A 46 17.06 13.47 20.97
N VAL A 47 15.99 12.77 21.35
CA VAL A 47 15.65 11.43 20.87
C VAL A 47 14.34 11.53 20.10
N ASP A 48 14.22 10.75 19.03
CA ASP A 48 13.01 10.66 18.22
C ASP A 48 12.01 9.69 18.91
N VAL A 49 10.89 10.24 19.38
CA VAL A 49 9.80 9.49 20.03
C VAL A 49 8.77 9.12 18.97
N ASP A 50 8.44 7.82 18.87
CA ASP A 50 7.46 7.30 17.90
C ASP A 50 6.03 7.72 18.28
N MET A 51 5.31 8.29 17.32
CA MET A 51 3.92 8.74 17.43
C MET A 51 2.98 7.91 16.53
N GLY A 52 3.43 6.76 16.05
CA GLY A 52 2.67 5.86 15.20
C GLY A 52 2.93 6.09 13.72
N LEU A 53 1.96 5.71 12.89
CA LEU A 53 2.06 5.82 11.43
C LEU A 53 1.91 7.26 10.96
N ASP A 54 2.64 7.61 9.89
CA ASP A 54 2.48 8.88 9.19
C ASP A 54 1.14 8.95 8.43
N ASP A 55 0.65 10.16 8.15
CA ASP A 55 -0.67 10.42 7.55
C ASP A 55 -0.83 9.79 6.15
N GLY A 56 0.29 9.52 5.45
CA GLY A 56 0.32 8.86 4.14
C GLY A 56 0.99 7.49 4.14
N ALA A 57 1.20 6.87 5.31
CA ALA A 57 1.97 5.62 5.43
C ALA A 57 1.35 4.43 4.68
N LEU A 58 0.04 4.51 4.37
CA LEU A 58 -0.70 3.49 3.63
C LEU A 58 -1.06 3.92 2.21
N ASP A 59 -0.64 5.10 1.76
CA ASP A 59 -0.98 5.61 0.43
C ASP A 59 -0.36 4.75 -0.67
N THR A 60 -1.15 4.44 -1.70
CA THR A 60 -0.72 3.65 -2.85
C THR A 60 -0.94 4.39 -4.14
N GLU A 61 -0.04 4.18 -5.10
CA GLU A 61 -0.19 4.73 -6.45
C GLU A 61 -0.14 3.61 -7.49
N PHE A 62 -0.89 3.75 -8.57
CA PHE A 62 -0.79 2.87 -9.72
C PHE A 62 -1.06 3.63 -11.01
N SER A 63 -0.54 3.11 -12.13
CA SER A 63 -0.81 3.64 -13.47
C SER A 63 -1.40 2.56 -14.37
N ILE A 64 -2.34 2.98 -15.21
CA ILE A 64 -2.92 2.15 -16.27
C ILE A 64 -2.70 2.79 -17.63
N GLY A 65 -2.59 1.95 -18.66
CA GLY A 65 -2.68 2.38 -20.05
C GLY A 65 -4.12 2.75 -20.42
N GLY A 66 -4.32 3.89 -21.04
CA GLY A 66 -5.64 4.45 -21.35
C GLY A 66 -6.33 5.03 -20.12
N THR A 67 -7.67 4.94 -20.09
CA THR A 67 -8.50 5.34 -18.96
C THR A 67 -9.64 4.36 -18.77
N GLU A 68 -10.05 4.13 -17.52
CA GLU A 68 -11.12 3.20 -17.18
C GLU A 68 -12.29 3.92 -16.52
N LEU A 69 -13.50 3.65 -16.99
CA LEU A 69 -14.73 4.29 -16.50
C LEU A 69 -14.94 4.03 -14.99
N LEU A 70 -14.48 2.88 -14.50
CA LEU A 70 -14.63 2.49 -13.10
C LEU A 70 -13.94 3.47 -12.15
N LEU A 71 -12.78 4.01 -12.53
CA LEU A 71 -12.01 4.96 -11.70
C LEU A 71 -12.81 6.22 -11.40
N PHE A 72 -13.45 6.80 -12.41
CA PHE A 72 -14.27 8.00 -12.24
C PHE A 72 -15.54 7.74 -11.41
N LYS A 73 -16.13 6.54 -11.54
CA LYS A 73 -17.27 6.13 -10.69
C LYS A 73 -16.85 5.95 -9.24
N GLN A 74 -15.65 5.46 -8.99
CA GLN A 74 -15.11 5.20 -7.66
C GLN A 74 -14.63 6.46 -6.94
N MET A 75 -14.26 7.51 -7.67
CA MET A 75 -13.83 8.80 -7.10
C MET A 75 -14.87 9.42 -6.13
N GLY A 76 -16.15 9.13 -6.33
CA GLY A 76 -17.24 9.63 -5.48
C GLY A 76 -17.59 8.77 -4.26
N LYS A 77 -16.80 7.72 -3.95
CA LYS A 77 -17.09 6.84 -2.80
C LYS A 77 -16.97 7.60 -1.48
N ALA A 78 -18.05 7.60 -0.69
CA ALA A 78 -18.13 8.36 0.55
C ALA A 78 -17.41 7.70 1.73
N THR A 79 -17.30 6.37 1.76
CA THR A 79 -16.70 5.63 2.87
C THR A 79 -15.19 5.54 2.75
N VAL A 80 -14.51 5.51 3.90
CA VAL A 80 -13.04 5.46 4.00
C VAL A 80 -12.44 4.15 3.49
N ASP A 81 -13.25 3.11 3.36
CA ASP A 81 -12.93 1.74 2.95
C ASP A 81 -13.67 1.33 1.65
N GLY A 82 -14.22 2.30 0.93
CA GLY A 82 -15.22 2.08 -0.11
C GLY A 82 -14.71 1.46 -1.42
N ILE A 83 -13.39 1.33 -1.56
CA ILE A 83 -12.70 0.72 -2.71
C ILE A 83 -11.70 -0.31 -2.19
N GLN A 84 -11.76 -1.54 -2.73
CA GLN A 84 -10.76 -2.56 -2.46
C GLN A 84 -9.83 -2.75 -3.67
N LEU A 85 -8.54 -2.57 -3.44
CA LEU A 85 -7.50 -2.87 -4.43
C LEU A 85 -6.68 -4.06 -3.96
N ARG A 86 -6.39 -4.98 -4.87
CA ARG A 86 -5.43 -6.07 -4.65
C ARG A 86 -4.32 -5.98 -5.70
N PHE A 87 -3.13 -5.68 -5.23
CA PHE A 87 -1.90 -5.71 -6.01
C PHE A 87 -1.26 -7.08 -5.89
N THR A 88 -0.81 -7.63 -7.01
CA THR A 88 -0.11 -8.92 -7.04
C THR A 88 1.16 -8.78 -7.86
N GLY A 89 2.22 -9.43 -7.42
CA GLY A 89 3.51 -9.47 -8.12
C GLY A 89 4.18 -10.82 -7.96
N SER A 90 4.95 -11.22 -8.97
CA SER A 90 5.83 -12.39 -8.89
C SER A 90 7.27 -11.92 -8.82
N ILE A 91 7.96 -12.24 -7.73
CA ILE A 91 9.40 -12.00 -7.59
C ILE A 91 10.14 -13.32 -7.77
N GLN A 92 11.23 -13.31 -8.54
CA GLN A 92 12.02 -14.51 -8.81
C GLN A 92 13.48 -14.27 -8.49
N ARG A 93 14.13 -15.33 -7.99
CA ARG A 93 15.57 -15.40 -7.79
C ARG A 93 16.22 -16.12 -8.99
N ASP A 94 17.11 -15.44 -9.71
CA ASP A 94 17.62 -15.94 -11.01
C ASP A 94 18.66 -17.08 -10.88
N ASP A 95 19.20 -17.33 -9.69
CA ASP A 95 20.20 -18.39 -9.44
C ASP A 95 19.57 -19.75 -9.09
N THR A 96 18.33 -19.76 -8.60
CA THR A 96 17.60 -20.94 -8.11
C THR A 96 16.32 -21.16 -8.89
N GLY A 97 15.82 -20.13 -9.59
CA GLY A 97 14.54 -20.15 -10.27
C GLY A 97 13.34 -20.04 -9.34
N GLU A 98 13.54 -19.95 -8.01
CA GLU A 98 12.49 -19.86 -7.01
C GLU A 98 11.63 -18.60 -7.25
N VAL A 99 10.32 -18.80 -7.39
CA VAL A 99 9.32 -17.74 -7.56
C VAL A 99 8.53 -17.58 -6.27
N GLN A 100 8.33 -16.34 -5.84
CA GLN A 100 7.47 -16.00 -4.73
C GLN A 100 6.39 -15.04 -5.17
N ALA A 101 5.18 -15.25 -4.64
CA ALA A 101 4.07 -14.34 -4.81
C ALA A 101 4.15 -13.22 -3.76
N VAL A 102 3.98 -11.98 -4.21
CA VAL A 102 3.78 -10.79 -3.38
C VAL A 102 2.33 -10.36 -3.59
N GLU A 103 1.56 -10.28 -2.52
CA GLU A 103 0.18 -9.78 -2.54
C GLU A 103 0.05 -8.63 -1.55
N LEU A 104 -0.49 -7.51 -2.01
CA LEU A 104 -0.88 -6.39 -1.17
C LEU A 104 -2.37 -6.14 -1.37
N VAL A 105 -3.16 -6.28 -0.30
CA VAL A 105 -4.58 -5.91 -0.29
C VAL A 105 -4.73 -4.61 0.47
N VAL A 106 -5.36 -3.62 -0.14
CA VAL A 106 -5.68 -2.35 0.52
C VAL A 106 -7.16 -2.04 0.40
N ARG A 107 -7.69 -1.31 1.39
CA ARG A 107 -9.01 -0.70 1.32
C ARG A 107 -8.89 0.78 1.63
N GLY A 108 -9.60 1.58 0.85
CA GLY A 108 -9.40 3.00 0.83
C GLY A 108 -10.36 3.74 -0.08
N ARG A 109 -9.89 4.89 -0.55
CA ARG A 109 -10.54 5.72 -1.56
C ARG A 109 -9.49 6.38 -2.45
N HIS A 110 -9.89 6.72 -3.68
CA HIS A 110 -9.01 7.47 -4.58
C HIS A 110 -8.91 8.92 -4.12
N LYS A 111 -7.68 9.39 -3.96
CA LYS A 111 -7.34 10.79 -3.67
C LYS A 111 -7.25 11.60 -4.96
N GLU A 112 -6.75 10.98 -6.02
CA GLU A 112 -6.49 11.63 -7.29
C GLU A 112 -6.60 10.63 -8.44
N VAL A 113 -7.21 11.06 -9.56
CA VAL A 113 -7.23 10.36 -10.84
C VAL A 113 -6.74 11.35 -11.89
N ASP A 114 -5.49 11.20 -12.32
CA ASP A 114 -4.84 12.02 -13.32
C ASP A 114 -4.84 11.29 -14.66
N SER A 115 -5.64 11.76 -15.62
CA SER A 115 -5.75 11.14 -16.96
C SER A 115 -4.70 11.63 -17.96
N GLY A 116 -3.76 12.46 -17.49
CA GLY A 116 -2.72 13.07 -18.32
C GLY A 116 -3.29 13.95 -19.43
N GLU A 117 -2.49 14.13 -20.49
CA GLU A 117 -2.87 14.87 -21.69
C GLU A 117 -3.24 13.89 -22.82
N TRP A 118 -4.37 14.13 -23.51
CA TRP A 118 -4.79 13.27 -24.62
C TRP A 118 -4.37 13.87 -25.95
N LYS A 119 -3.42 13.22 -26.62
CA LYS A 119 -2.95 13.57 -27.97
C LYS A 119 -3.29 12.49 -28.97
N THR A 120 -3.82 12.89 -30.12
CA THR A 120 -4.12 11.97 -31.22
C THR A 120 -2.84 11.28 -31.70
N GLY A 121 -2.82 9.94 -31.65
CA GLY A 121 -1.68 9.14 -32.11
C GLY A 121 -0.62 8.84 -31.04
N GLU A 122 -0.79 9.32 -29.80
CA GLU A 122 0.06 9.00 -28.66
C GLU A 122 -0.63 8.06 -27.66
N SER A 123 0.15 7.34 -26.86
CA SER A 123 -0.38 6.55 -25.74
C SER A 123 -0.91 7.47 -24.65
N SER A 124 -2.11 7.20 -24.16
CA SER A 124 -2.65 7.83 -22.94
C SER A 124 -2.37 6.93 -21.75
N THR A 125 -2.10 7.54 -20.59
CA THR A 125 -1.87 6.82 -19.32
C THR A 125 -2.65 7.53 -18.23
N THR A 126 -3.35 6.79 -17.36
CA THR A 126 -4.03 7.34 -16.19
C THR A 126 -3.30 6.93 -14.93
N LYS A 127 -2.86 7.91 -14.14
CA LYS A 127 -2.25 7.70 -12.82
C LYS A 127 -3.32 7.88 -11.73
N VAL A 128 -3.33 6.98 -10.76
CA VAL A 128 -4.28 7.00 -9.64
C VAL A 128 -3.52 6.95 -8.32
N SER A 129 -3.84 7.88 -7.43
CA SER A 129 -3.33 7.92 -6.06
C SER A 129 -4.48 7.60 -5.11
N SER A 130 -4.28 6.68 -4.16
CA SER A 130 -5.31 6.24 -3.21
C SER A 130 -4.82 6.40 -1.78
N THR A 131 -5.72 6.86 -0.91
CA THR A 131 -5.52 6.91 0.55
C THR A 131 -6.25 5.74 1.17
N ASN A 132 -5.53 4.94 1.96
CA ASN A 132 -6.01 3.66 2.46
C ASN A 132 -6.17 3.68 3.99
N SER A 133 -7.24 3.08 4.48
CA SER A 133 -7.49 2.85 5.90
C SER A 133 -7.02 1.45 6.36
N TYR A 134 -6.87 0.53 5.41
CA TYR A 134 -6.41 -0.83 5.63
C TYR A 134 -5.35 -1.23 4.61
N ALA A 135 -4.31 -1.92 5.05
CA ALA A 135 -3.30 -2.52 4.19
C ALA A 135 -2.80 -3.85 4.76
N LYS A 136 -2.74 -4.87 3.91
CA LYS A 136 -2.20 -6.19 4.24
C LYS A 136 -1.23 -6.66 3.18
N LEU A 137 0.04 -6.78 3.56
CA LEU A 137 1.13 -7.30 2.73
C LEU A 137 1.43 -8.75 3.10
N THR A 138 1.34 -9.62 2.10
CA THR A 138 1.64 -11.04 2.20
C THR A 138 2.71 -11.40 1.18
N ILE A 139 3.78 -12.09 1.60
CA ILE A 139 4.80 -12.62 0.69
C ILE A 139 4.88 -14.13 0.90
N ASN A 140 4.73 -14.90 -0.18
CA ASN A 140 4.77 -16.36 -0.16
C ASN A 140 3.78 -17.00 0.84
N GLY A 141 2.62 -16.36 1.06
CA GLY A 141 1.59 -16.81 2.00
C GLY A 141 1.79 -16.35 3.45
N GLU A 142 2.92 -15.71 3.77
CA GLU A 142 3.22 -15.17 5.08
C GLU A 142 2.78 -13.71 5.20
N VAL A 143 1.99 -13.38 6.22
CA VAL A 143 1.54 -12.01 6.48
C VAL A 143 2.67 -11.26 7.17
N LEU A 144 3.33 -10.38 6.42
CA LEU A 144 4.44 -9.58 6.95
C LEU A 144 3.96 -8.31 7.63
N TYR A 145 2.88 -7.74 7.10
CA TYR A 145 2.36 -6.46 7.58
C TYR A 145 0.85 -6.43 7.41
N GLU A 146 0.12 -6.07 8.47
CA GLU A 146 -1.31 -5.86 8.43
C GLU A 146 -1.67 -4.67 9.32
N VAL A 147 -2.26 -3.64 8.72
CA VAL A 147 -2.69 -2.43 9.42
C VAL A 147 -4.15 -2.15 9.15
N ASP A 148 -4.86 -1.85 10.22
CA ASP A 148 -6.19 -1.29 10.24
C ASP A 148 -6.21 -0.06 11.15
N LEU A 149 -6.29 1.13 10.53
CA LEU A 149 -6.28 2.40 11.27
C LEU A 149 -7.55 2.60 12.11
N VAL A 150 -8.69 2.04 11.68
CA VAL A 150 -9.98 2.23 12.36
C VAL A 150 -10.09 1.33 13.58
N ASN A 151 -9.63 0.08 13.45
CA ASN A 151 -9.69 -0.91 14.53
C ASN A 151 -8.44 -0.91 15.43
N MET A 152 -7.52 0.05 15.23
CA MET A 152 -6.24 0.13 15.94
C MET A 152 -5.47 -1.19 15.89
N VAL A 153 -5.29 -1.76 14.69
CA VAL A 153 -4.49 -2.97 14.50
C VAL A 153 -3.23 -2.61 13.72
N GLU A 154 -2.08 -2.98 14.26
CA GLU A 154 -0.81 -2.91 13.54
C GLU A 154 -0.02 -4.17 13.84
N ILE A 155 -0.08 -5.12 12.92
CA ILE A 155 0.63 -6.39 12.99
C ILE A 155 1.85 -6.31 12.10
N VAL A 156 3.03 -6.53 12.68
CA VAL A 156 4.31 -6.60 11.97
C VAL A 156 4.96 -7.93 12.32
N ASP A 157 5.27 -8.75 11.31
CA ASP A 157 5.86 -10.08 11.50
C ASP A 157 5.07 -10.95 12.49
N GLY A 158 3.73 -10.87 12.44
CA GLY A 158 2.82 -11.60 13.31
C GLY A 158 2.65 -11.04 14.73
N VAL A 159 3.34 -9.95 15.10
CA VAL A 159 3.21 -9.31 16.42
C VAL A 159 2.31 -8.07 16.32
N ASP A 160 1.26 -8.01 17.14
CA ASP A 160 0.36 -6.86 17.22
C ASP A 160 0.91 -5.80 18.17
N LEU A 161 1.33 -4.67 17.61
CA LEU A 161 1.89 -3.54 18.35
C LEU A 161 0.83 -2.71 19.09
N MET A 162 -0.44 -2.89 18.77
CA MET A 162 -1.54 -2.10 19.32
C MET A 162 -2.34 -2.85 20.39
N GLU A 163 -2.04 -4.12 20.64
CA GLU A 163 -2.76 -4.95 21.61
C GLU A 163 -2.74 -4.35 23.02
N GLU A 164 -1.56 -4.00 23.54
CA GLU A 164 -1.43 -3.37 24.87
C GLU A 164 -2.13 -2.01 24.94
N HIS A 165 -2.09 -1.24 23.84
CA HIS A 165 -2.77 0.05 23.75
C HIS A 165 -4.30 -0.10 23.78
N ARG A 166 -4.86 -1.06 23.03
CA ARG A 166 -6.30 -1.36 23.06
C ARG A 166 -6.74 -1.80 24.46
N ASN A 167 -5.97 -2.69 25.10
CA ASN A 167 -6.22 -3.12 26.47
C ASN A 167 -6.21 -1.94 27.46
N ALA A 168 -5.24 -1.01 27.34
CA ALA A 168 -5.16 0.18 28.19
C ALA A 168 -6.32 1.17 27.96
N LEU A 169 -6.91 1.19 26.76
CA LEU A 169 -8.08 1.99 26.40
C LEU A 169 -9.41 1.27 26.68
N GLY A 170 -9.38 0.01 27.08
CA GLY A 170 -10.56 -0.82 27.33
C GLY A 170 -11.31 -1.25 26.07
N LEU A 171 -10.59 -1.41 24.95
CA LEU A 171 -11.08 -1.87 23.64
C LEU A 171 -10.76 -3.34 23.39
#